data_AF-A0AAV5WCY8-F1
#
_entry.id   AF-A0AAV5WCY8-F1
#
_cell.length_a   1.000
_cell.length_b   1.000
_cell.length_c   1.000
_cell.angle_alpha   90.00
_cell.angle_beta   90.00
_cell.angle_gamma   90.00
#
_symmetry.space_group_name_H-M   'P 1'
#
loop_
_entity.id
_entity.type
_entity.pdbx_description
1 polymer ?
#
loop_
_entity_poly.entity_id
_entity_poly.type
_entity_poly.pdbx_seq_one_letter_code
_entity_poly.pdbx_strand_id
1 'polypeptide(L)'
;RLDEIELNSKYTIENLWILEAVGCQHIYLSSPPHYRIRLCVPNKNVNIVEGVQRMLRTANIEKVFIFLPVIHRQHRAIYKMLNESSISSITFRNEDMNVTDEMLLDCVKNHNVVEIPRRFGISKITEVALHSIYKDLLSGGIPLNRLTVDLSSPTVGRFFERLQITFTRSNIMSKRPIEVFKDERRGFNIFEGRMRILMRMQMPRVRNLTLEIFPSQEDCDKEKNSEGWERVAVEIV
;
A
#
# COMPACT_ATOMS: atom_id res chain seq x y z
N ARG A 1 26.89 13.08 -8.25
CA ARG A 1 26.48 14.48 -8.47
C ARG A 1 25.00 14.47 -8.76
N LEU A 2 24.21 14.75 -7.73
CA LEU A 2 22.81 15.18 -7.84
C LEU A 2 22.89 16.67 -7.50
N ASP A 3 22.46 17.50 -8.43
CA ASP A 3 22.61 18.94 -8.35
C ASP A 3 21.88 19.51 -7.12
N GLU A 4 22.53 20.49 -6.50
CA GLU A 4 22.01 21.29 -5.40
C GLU A 4 20.67 21.91 -5.82
N ILE A 5 19.59 21.43 -5.22
CA ILE A 5 18.30 22.09 -5.33
C ILE A 5 18.29 23.17 -4.27
N GLU A 6 18.40 24.43 -4.71
CA GLU A 6 18.13 25.61 -3.89
C GLU A 6 16.80 25.45 -3.16
N LEU A 7 16.88 25.28 -1.84
CA LEU A 7 15.74 25.31 -0.93
C LEU A 7 15.25 26.76 -0.84
N ASN A 8 14.27 27.08 -1.67
CA ASN A 8 13.58 28.35 -1.63
C ASN A 8 12.78 28.49 -0.32
N SER A 9 13.39 29.22 0.61
CA SER A 9 12.84 30.05 1.69
C SER A 9 11.39 29.80 2.16
N LYS A 10 11.24 29.09 3.30
CA LYS A 10 10.29 29.34 4.43
C LYS A 10 10.12 28.17 5.41
N TYR A 11 11.16 27.39 5.67
CA TYR A 11 11.11 26.36 6.72
C TYR A 11 11.91 26.84 7.93
N THR A 12 11.24 26.91 9.08
CA THR A 12 11.87 27.23 10.37
C THR A 12 12.99 26.24 10.62
N ILE A 13 14.19 26.78 10.72
CA ILE A 13 15.49 26.12 10.83
C ILE A 13 15.52 25.07 11.96
N GLU A 14 14.64 25.18 12.96
CA GLU A 14 14.59 24.30 14.14
C GLU A 14 14.30 22.81 13.85
N ASN A 15 13.55 22.48 12.78
CA ASN A 15 13.27 21.08 12.46
C ASN A 15 14.40 20.38 11.68
N LEU A 16 15.34 21.12 11.09
CA LEU A 16 16.51 20.54 10.42
C LEU A 16 17.57 20.08 11.43
N TRP A 17 17.78 20.82 12.52
CA TRP A 17 18.80 20.50 13.54
C TRP A 17 18.50 19.23 14.33
N ILE A 18 17.22 18.85 14.47
CA ILE A 18 16.80 17.62 15.15
C ILE A 18 17.26 16.36 14.40
N LEU A 19 17.65 16.48 13.12
CA LEU A 19 17.85 15.36 12.19
C LEU A 19 19.33 15.04 11.92
N GLU A 20 20.25 15.99 12.12
CA GLU A 20 21.70 15.73 12.11
C GLU A 20 22.13 14.87 13.30
N ALA A 21 21.48 15.03 14.46
CA ALA A 21 21.78 14.24 15.67
C ALA A 21 21.47 12.74 15.52
N VAL A 22 20.64 12.37 14.54
CA VAL A 22 20.13 11.00 14.33
C VAL A 22 20.76 10.37 13.09
N GLY A 23 21.81 10.95 12.50
CA GLY A 23 22.52 10.35 11.36
C GLY A 23 21.65 10.05 10.13
N CYS A 24 20.48 10.66 10.00
CA CYS A 24 19.60 10.55 8.84
C CYS A 24 20.21 11.35 7.67
N GLN A 25 20.50 10.70 6.55
CA GLN A 25 21.16 11.37 5.42
C GLN A 25 20.23 12.30 4.63
N HIS A 26 18.93 11.99 4.54
CA HIS A 26 17.96 12.83 3.84
C HIS A 26 16.56 12.67 4.42
N ILE A 27 15.90 13.78 4.76
CA ILE A 27 14.45 13.86 4.97
C ILE A 27 13.90 14.91 4.03
N TYR A 28 13.05 14.49 3.10
CA TYR A 28 12.38 15.36 2.15
C TYR A 28 11.00 15.72 2.67
N LEU A 29 10.85 16.86 3.32
CA LEU A 29 9.54 17.45 3.59
C LEU A 29 9.07 18.14 2.31
N SER A 30 8.04 17.62 1.65
CA SER A 30 7.34 18.39 0.62
C SER A 30 6.47 19.47 1.27
N SER A 31 6.29 20.58 0.56
CA SER A 31 5.56 21.74 1.05
C SER A 31 4.14 21.42 1.53
N PRO A 32 3.60 22.22 2.47
CA PRO A 32 2.24 22.08 2.98
C PRO A 32 1.17 21.96 1.88
N PRO A 33 0.01 21.31 2.15
CA PRO A 33 -0.43 20.84 3.46
C PRO A 33 0.00 19.41 3.82
N HIS A 34 0.63 18.67 2.92
CA HIS A 34 0.95 17.25 3.10
C HIS A 34 2.45 17.03 3.26
N TYR A 35 2.89 16.80 4.50
CA TYR A 35 4.25 16.41 4.77
C TYR A 35 4.51 15.00 4.26
N ARG A 36 5.44 14.87 3.32
CA ARG A 36 6.05 13.57 2.98
C ARG A 36 7.26 13.40 3.87
N ILE A 37 7.47 12.19 4.40
CA ILE A 37 8.69 11.86 5.13
C ILE A 37 9.36 10.72 4.39
N ARG A 38 10.64 10.91 4.09
CA ARG A 38 11.55 9.86 3.62
C ARG A 38 12.63 9.75 4.67
N LEU A 39 12.73 8.60 5.35
CA LEU A 39 13.82 8.34 6.29
C LEU A 39 14.91 7.59 5.53
N CYS A 40 16.14 8.10 5.45
CA CYS A 40 17.28 7.37 4.92
C CYS A 40 18.34 7.26 6.01
N VAL A 41 18.55 6.06 6.56
CA VAL A 41 19.47 5.86 7.69
C VAL A 41 20.63 4.95 7.26
N PRO A 42 21.84 5.49 7.03
CA PRO A 42 23.00 4.71 6.62
C PRO A 42 23.70 3.99 7.79
N ASN A 43 23.47 4.40 9.04
CA ASN A 43 24.26 3.94 10.19
C ASN A 43 23.43 3.04 11.15
N LYS A 44 23.95 1.85 11.44
CA LYS A 44 23.30 0.83 12.28
C LYS A 44 23.23 1.18 13.77
N ASN A 45 23.89 2.23 14.24
CA ASN A 45 23.94 2.56 15.68
C ASN A 45 23.05 3.74 16.10
N VAL A 46 22.25 4.25 15.17
CA VAL A 46 21.33 5.36 15.44
C VAL A 46 20.04 4.85 16.08
N ASN A 47 19.54 5.53 17.11
CA ASN A 47 18.19 5.34 17.63
C ASN A 47 17.18 6.18 16.82
N ILE A 48 16.64 5.59 15.75
CA ILE A 48 15.69 6.27 14.86
C ILE A 48 14.32 6.41 15.53
N VAL A 49 14.01 5.53 16.50
CA VAL A 49 12.73 5.46 17.19
C VAL A 49 12.41 6.77 17.89
N GLU A 50 13.36 7.36 18.62
CA GLU A 50 13.14 8.62 19.32
C GLU A 50 12.90 9.80 18.36
N GLY A 51 13.65 9.86 17.25
CA GLY A 51 13.48 10.89 16.23
C GLY A 51 12.10 10.84 15.57
N VAL A 52 11.64 9.64 15.20
CA VAL A 52 10.28 9.43 14.68
C VAL A 52 9.24 9.80 15.73
N GLN A 53 9.46 9.44 17.00
CA GLN A 53 8.51 9.73 18.08
C GLN A 53 8.34 11.22 18.29
N ARG A 54 9.45 11.95 18.32
CA ARG A 54 9.43 13.41 18.45
C ARG A 54 8.71 14.05 17.27
N MET A 55 8.99 13.61 16.05
CA MET A 55 8.30 14.11 14.84
C MET A 55 6.78 13.85 14.87
N LEU A 56 6.35 12.65 15.23
CA LEU A 56 4.92 12.30 15.32
C LEU A 56 4.17 13.14 16.37
N ARG A 57 4.88 13.63 17.40
CA ARG A 57 4.29 14.53 18.42
C ARG A 57 4.21 15.98 17.97
N THR A 58 5.13 16.45 17.13
CA THR A 58 5.27 17.86 16.79
C THR A 58 4.66 18.22 15.44
N ALA A 59 4.40 17.25 14.57
CA ALA A 59 3.89 17.48 13.23
C ALA A 59 2.58 16.73 12.98
N ASN A 60 1.62 17.40 12.32
CA ASN A 60 0.42 16.76 11.79
C ASN A 60 0.78 16.05 10.48
N ILE A 61 1.06 14.75 10.56
CA ILE A 61 1.53 13.94 9.43
C ILE A 61 0.38 13.08 8.91
N GLU A 62 -0.04 13.32 7.67
CA GLU A 62 -1.10 12.55 7.03
C GLU A 62 -0.58 11.32 6.28
N LYS A 63 0.62 11.41 5.68
CA LYS A 63 1.19 10.36 4.84
C LYS A 63 2.66 10.10 5.14
N VAL A 64 3.02 8.82 5.30
CA VAL A 64 4.41 8.40 5.55
C VAL A 64 4.91 7.44 4.47
N PHE A 65 6.15 7.67 4.03
CA PHE A 65 6.88 6.77 3.16
C PHE A 65 8.04 6.15 3.94
N ILE A 66 7.94 4.84 4.20
CA ILE A 66 8.95 4.14 4.98
C ILE A 66 10.02 3.60 4.04
N PHE A 67 11.24 4.09 4.22
CA PHE A 67 12.45 3.54 3.60
C PHE A 67 13.38 3.12 4.74
N LEU A 68 13.56 1.82 4.97
CA LEU A 68 14.41 1.35 6.07
C LEU A 68 15.40 0.32 5.54
N PRO A 69 16.64 0.69 5.20
CA PRO A 69 17.61 -0.23 4.63
C PRO A 69 17.91 -1.42 5.56
N VAL A 70 17.36 -2.57 5.15
CA VAL A 70 17.79 -3.97 5.30
C VAL A 70 17.91 -4.58 6.68
N ILE A 71 18.42 -3.93 7.72
CA ILE A 71 18.64 -4.66 8.98
C ILE A 71 18.48 -3.72 10.18
N HIS A 72 17.30 -3.70 10.81
CA HIS A 72 17.22 -3.10 12.14
C HIS A 72 16.12 -3.67 13.04
N ARG A 73 16.52 -4.04 14.27
CA ARG A 73 15.63 -4.43 15.38
C ARG A 73 14.56 -3.36 15.69
N GLN A 74 14.78 -2.12 15.22
CA GLN A 74 13.89 -0.98 15.43
C GLN A 74 12.69 -0.92 14.48
N HIS A 75 12.62 -1.72 13.40
CA HIS A 75 11.50 -1.67 12.45
C HIS A 75 10.15 -1.91 13.12
N ARG A 76 10.08 -2.89 14.03
CA ARG A 76 8.85 -3.21 14.75
C ARG A 76 8.41 -2.06 15.67
N ALA A 77 9.36 -1.35 16.27
CA ALA A 77 9.07 -0.21 17.13
C ALA A 77 8.56 0.99 16.31
N ILE A 78 9.25 1.34 15.22
CA ILE A 78 8.80 2.39 14.29
C ILE A 78 7.42 2.05 13.74
N TYR A 79 7.22 0.81 13.31
CA TYR A 79 5.93 0.30 12.83
C TYR A 79 4.83 0.49 13.87
N LYS A 80 5.06 0.03 15.10
CA LYS A 80 4.08 0.13 16.19
C LYS A 80 3.69 1.59 16.43
N MET A 81 4.66 2.49 16.44
CA MET A 81 4.40 3.92 16.63
C MET A 81 3.61 4.56 15.50
N LEU A 82 3.93 4.20 14.24
CA LEU A 82 3.15 4.68 13.10
C LEU A 82 1.71 4.17 13.17
N ASN A 83 1.53 2.92 13.62
CA ASN A 83 0.24 2.30 13.79
C ASN A 83 -0.61 2.88 14.93
N GLU A 84 0.05 3.48 15.93
CA GLU A 84 -0.58 4.20 17.05
C GLU A 84 -0.80 5.70 16.74
N SER A 85 -0.39 6.17 15.56
CA SER A 85 -0.50 7.57 15.17
C SER A 85 -1.74 7.84 14.30
N SER A 86 -2.06 9.11 14.09
CA SER A 86 -3.19 9.55 13.24
C SER A 86 -2.88 9.52 11.73
N ILE A 87 -1.87 8.77 11.30
CA ILE A 87 -1.46 8.71 9.88
C ILE A 87 -2.53 7.96 9.08
N SER A 88 -3.05 8.60 8.03
CA SER A 88 -4.07 7.99 7.19
C SER A 88 -3.48 7.11 6.09
N SER A 89 -2.23 7.35 5.66
CA SER A 89 -1.60 6.65 4.55
C SER A 89 -0.16 6.20 4.84
N ILE A 90 0.11 4.92 4.63
CA ILE A 90 1.47 4.34 4.69
C ILE A 90 1.84 3.71 3.34
N THR A 91 3.04 4.03 2.87
CA THR A 91 3.68 3.35 1.74
C THR A 91 5.03 2.75 2.18
N PHE A 92 5.19 1.44 1.99
CA PHE A 92 6.43 0.70 2.24
C PHE A 92 7.28 0.67 0.97
N ARG A 93 8.50 1.22 0.99
CA ARG A 93 9.40 1.22 -0.19
C ARG A 93 10.69 0.42 0.04
N ASN A 94 10.63 -0.47 1.02
CA ASN A 94 11.68 -1.36 1.51
C ASN A 94 12.12 -2.44 0.48
N GLU A 95 13.34 -2.46 -0.07
CA GLU A 95 13.86 -3.61 -0.86
C GLU A 95 14.02 -4.92 -0.05
N ASP A 96 14.09 -4.82 1.27
CA ASP A 96 14.38 -5.94 2.18
C ASP A 96 13.38 -6.02 3.34
N MET A 97 12.30 -5.23 3.28
CA MET A 97 11.28 -5.28 4.31
C MET A 97 10.35 -6.47 4.09
N ASN A 98 10.56 -7.52 4.89
CA ASN A 98 9.67 -8.67 4.97
C ASN A 98 8.38 -8.29 5.72
N VAL A 99 7.41 -7.69 5.02
CA VAL A 99 6.07 -7.50 5.58
C VAL A 99 5.41 -8.86 5.78
N THR A 100 5.03 -9.15 7.02
CA THR A 100 4.30 -10.37 7.42
C THR A 100 2.79 -10.12 7.40
N ASP A 101 2.00 -11.20 7.48
CA ASP A 101 0.55 -11.10 7.63
C ASP A 101 0.14 -10.27 8.85
N GLU A 102 0.77 -10.49 10.01
CA GLU A 102 0.50 -9.72 11.25
C GLU A 102 0.71 -8.22 11.02
N MET A 103 1.85 -7.83 10.42
CA MET A 103 2.14 -6.44 10.12
C MET A 103 1.18 -5.85 9.08
N LEU A 104 0.77 -6.62 8.08
CA LEU A 104 -0.21 -6.13 7.11
C LEU A 104 -1.58 -5.91 7.78
N LEU A 105 -2.04 -6.89 8.56
CA LEU A 105 -3.35 -6.85 9.22
C LEU A 105 -3.43 -5.71 10.24
N ASP A 106 -2.36 -5.46 10.98
CA ASP A 106 -2.29 -4.33 11.90
C ASP A 106 -2.34 -2.99 11.14
N CYS A 107 -1.67 -2.87 9.99
CA CYS A 107 -1.68 -1.65 9.19
C CYS A 107 -3.08 -1.30 8.71
N VAL A 108 -3.76 -2.25 8.09
CA VAL A 108 -5.06 -1.96 7.46
C VAL A 108 -6.15 -1.60 8.48
N LYS A 109 -5.96 -1.95 9.77
CA LYS A 109 -6.89 -1.58 10.84
C LYS A 109 -6.80 -0.12 11.24
N ASN A 110 -5.66 0.54 11.00
CA ASN A 110 -5.41 1.90 11.48
C ASN A 110 -5.22 2.92 10.35
N HIS A 111 -5.19 2.47 9.09
CA HIS A 111 -4.84 3.31 7.96
C HIS A 111 -5.87 3.19 6.84
N ASN A 112 -6.18 4.33 6.22
CA ASN A 112 -7.09 4.41 5.08
C ASN A 112 -6.41 3.93 3.79
N VAL A 113 -5.09 4.10 3.67
CA VAL A 113 -4.35 3.69 2.47
C VAL A 113 -3.05 2.99 2.86
N VAL A 114 -2.89 1.76 2.38
CA VAL A 114 -1.68 0.96 2.58
C VAL A 114 -1.11 0.55 1.22
N GLU A 115 0.15 0.85 0.97
CA GLU A 115 0.84 0.52 -0.27
C GLU A 115 2.14 -0.24 0.00
N ILE A 116 2.28 -1.44 -0.57
CA ILE A 116 3.47 -2.30 -0.48
C ILE A 116 3.93 -2.64 -1.92
N PRO A 117 4.58 -1.69 -2.63
CA PRO A 117 5.19 -1.95 -3.92
C PRO A 117 6.35 -2.94 -3.82
N ARG A 118 6.42 -3.89 -4.76
CA ARG A 118 7.55 -4.80 -4.97
C ARG A 118 8.56 -4.06 -5.82
N ARG A 119 9.50 -3.42 -5.13
CA ARG A 119 10.78 -3.17 -5.77
C ARG A 119 11.70 -4.35 -5.55
N PHE A 120 11.89 -4.88 -4.34
CA PHE A 120 12.70 -6.08 -4.12
C PHE A 120 12.21 -6.79 -2.84
N GLY A 121 12.32 -8.13 -2.78
CA GLY A 121 11.78 -8.96 -1.69
C GLY A 121 10.43 -9.66 -1.98
N ILE A 122 10.29 -10.90 -1.51
CA ILE A 122 9.02 -11.65 -1.56
C ILE A 122 8.22 -11.26 -0.32
N SER A 123 7.17 -10.46 -0.47
CA SER A 123 6.22 -10.24 0.62
C SER A 123 5.71 -11.60 1.13
N LYS A 124 5.82 -11.88 2.43
CA LYS A 124 5.29 -13.13 3.03
C LYS A 124 3.78 -13.08 3.25
N ILE A 125 3.10 -12.20 2.51
CA ILE A 125 1.67 -11.98 2.59
C ILE A 125 0.98 -13.21 1.99
N THR A 126 0.15 -13.86 2.79
CA THR A 126 -0.60 -15.05 2.39
C THR A 126 -1.95 -14.68 1.78
N GLU A 127 -2.53 -15.60 1.02
CA GLU A 127 -3.90 -15.44 0.53
C GLU A 127 -4.94 -15.36 1.67
N VAL A 128 -4.62 -15.93 2.85
CA VAL A 128 -5.51 -15.93 4.02
C VAL A 128 -5.63 -14.53 4.59
N ALA A 129 -4.50 -13.84 4.77
CA ALA A 129 -4.50 -12.46 5.23
C ALA A 129 -5.24 -11.55 4.23
N LEU A 130 -4.97 -11.67 2.93
CA LEU A 130 -5.68 -10.90 1.90
C LEU A 130 -7.19 -11.13 1.92
N HIS A 131 -7.61 -12.38 2.09
CA HIS A 131 -9.03 -12.72 2.18
C HIS A 131 -9.70 -12.17 3.44
N SER A 132 -8.99 -12.14 4.58
CA SER A 132 -9.47 -11.45 5.79
C SER A 132 -9.69 -9.97 5.52
N ILE A 133 -8.68 -9.28 4.96
CA ILE A 133 -8.74 -7.85 4.65
C ILE A 133 -9.89 -7.56 3.69
N TYR A 134 -10.05 -8.36 2.65
CA TYR A 134 -11.14 -8.22 1.70
C TYR A 134 -12.52 -8.36 2.38
N LYS A 135 -12.69 -9.31 3.31
CA LYS A 135 -13.93 -9.46 4.08
C LYS A 135 -14.18 -8.25 4.99
N ASP A 136 -13.16 -7.80 5.70
CA ASP A 136 -13.25 -6.65 6.60
C ASP A 136 -13.53 -5.36 5.83
N LEU A 137 -12.96 -5.20 4.64
CA LEU A 137 -13.27 -4.10 3.74
C LEU A 137 -14.73 -4.11 3.29
N LEU A 138 -15.24 -5.27 2.86
CA LEU A 138 -16.63 -5.39 2.39
C LEU A 138 -17.64 -5.15 3.50
N SER A 139 -17.34 -5.56 4.74
CA SER A 139 -18.21 -5.35 5.90
C SER A 139 -18.07 -3.96 6.52
N GLY A 140 -17.09 -3.16 6.09
CA GLY A 140 -16.74 -1.89 6.74
C GLY A 140 -16.11 -2.06 8.12
N GLY A 141 -15.53 -3.23 8.41
CA GLY A 141 -14.89 -3.56 9.68
C GLY A 141 -13.52 -2.91 9.91
N ILE A 142 -12.95 -2.28 8.88
CA ILE A 142 -11.69 -1.54 8.94
C ILE A 142 -11.80 -0.20 8.19
N PRO A 143 -11.02 0.83 8.58
CA PRO A 143 -11.05 2.15 7.95
C PRO A 143 -10.35 2.20 6.58
N LEU A 144 -9.77 1.08 6.14
CA LEU A 144 -9.04 0.97 4.89
C LEU A 144 -9.95 1.30 3.69
N ASN A 145 -9.52 2.26 2.88
CA ASN A 145 -10.11 2.56 1.58
C ASN A 145 -9.37 1.87 0.44
N ARG A 146 -8.04 1.72 0.56
CA ARG A 146 -7.20 1.13 -0.48
C ARG A 146 -6.00 0.39 0.06
N LEU A 147 -5.84 -0.85 -0.38
CA LEU A 147 -4.63 -1.65 -0.23
C LEU A 147 -4.02 -1.93 -1.61
N THR A 148 -2.76 -1.58 -1.83
CA THR A 148 -2.00 -2.02 -2.99
C THR A 148 -0.84 -2.88 -2.52
N VAL A 149 -0.77 -4.11 -3.02
CA VAL A 149 0.30 -5.07 -2.67
C VAL A 149 0.79 -5.78 -3.91
N ASP A 150 2.09 -5.96 -3.98
CA ASP A 150 2.68 -6.73 -5.06
C ASP A 150 2.92 -8.16 -4.57
N LEU A 151 2.31 -9.13 -5.26
CA LEU A 151 2.24 -10.52 -4.80
C LEU A 151 2.87 -11.48 -5.82
N SER A 152 3.16 -12.70 -5.38
CA SER A 152 3.52 -13.78 -6.31
C SER A 152 2.28 -14.28 -7.06
N SER A 153 2.42 -14.69 -8.32
CA SER A 153 1.29 -15.25 -9.09
C SER A 153 0.59 -16.42 -8.36
N PRO A 154 1.31 -17.36 -7.68
CA PRO A 154 0.66 -18.41 -6.88
C PRO A 154 -0.21 -17.87 -5.73
N THR A 155 0.26 -16.85 -5.00
CA THR A 155 -0.53 -16.24 -3.92
C THR A 155 -1.81 -15.61 -4.46
N VAL A 156 -1.72 -14.91 -5.61
CA VAL A 156 -2.88 -14.29 -6.24
C VAL A 156 -3.88 -15.34 -6.72
N GLY A 157 -3.40 -16.43 -7.33
CA GLY A 157 -4.26 -17.56 -7.72
C GLY A 157 -5.04 -18.13 -6.54
N ARG A 158 -4.35 -18.46 -5.44
CA ARG A 158 -5.01 -18.98 -4.22
C ARG A 158 -5.96 -17.97 -3.57
N PHE A 159 -5.67 -16.67 -3.68
CA PHE A 159 -6.58 -15.64 -3.21
C PHE A 159 -7.89 -15.64 -4.02
N PHE A 160 -7.82 -15.72 -5.35
CA PHE A 160 -9.02 -15.81 -6.18
C PHE A 160 -9.80 -17.11 -5.99
N GLU A 161 -9.12 -18.25 -5.78
CA GLU A 161 -9.77 -19.50 -5.41
C GLU A 161 -10.60 -19.34 -4.13
N ARG A 162 -10.09 -18.62 -3.12
CA ARG A 162 -10.84 -18.30 -1.88
C ARG A 162 -12.02 -17.39 -2.13
N LEU A 163 -11.91 -16.46 -3.08
CA LEU A 163 -13.03 -15.63 -3.54
C LEU A 163 -14.03 -16.41 -4.40
N GLN A 164 -13.75 -17.67 -4.72
CA GLN A 164 -14.54 -18.51 -5.61
C GLN A 164 -14.62 -17.91 -7.01
N ILE A 165 -13.49 -17.36 -7.47
CA ILE A 165 -13.27 -16.82 -8.81
C ILE A 165 -12.22 -17.69 -9.50
N THR A 166 -12.58 -18.23 -10.65
CA THR A 166 -11.70 -19.09 -11.45
C THR A 166 -11.47 -18.46 -12.81
N PHE A 167 -10.20 -18.35 -13.20
CA PHE A 167 -9.80 -17.89 -14.52
C PHE A 167 -9.41 -19.09 -15.37
N THR A 168 -10.07 -19.26 -16.52
CA THR A 168 -9.68 -20.21 -17.56
C THR A 168 -9.16 -19.46 -18.79
N ARG A 169 -8.70 -20.18 -19.82
CA ARG A 169 -8.15 -19.54 -21.02
C ARG A 169 -9.15 -18.63 -21.74
N SER A 170 -10.43 -18.98 -21.69
CA SER A 170 -11.49 -18.26 -22.41
C SER A 170 -12.54 -17.64 -21.49
N ASN A 171 -12.73 -18.18 -20.29
CA ASN A 171 -13.87 -17.83 -19.44
C ASN A 171 -13.41 -17.44 -18.02
N ILE A 172 -14.21 -16.59 -17.38
CA ILE A 172 -14.12 -16.31 -15.95
C ILE A 172 -15.39 -16.86 -15.31
N MET A 173 -15.21 -17.72 -14.32
CA MET A 173 -16.31 -18.31 -13.56
C MET A 173 -16.29 -17.74 -12.15
N SER A 174 -17.46 -17.44 -11.60
CA SER A 174 -17.57 -17.01 -10.20
C SER A 174 -18.80 -17.60 -9.55
N LYS A 175 -18.70 -17.93 -8.26
CA LYS A 175 -19.87 -18.30 -7.45
C LYS A 175 -20.63 -17.08 -6.90
N ARG A 176 -20.19 -15.88 -7.26
CA ARG A 176 -20.67 -14.61 -6.70
C ARG A 176 -21.01 -13.64 -7.83
N PRO A 177 -21.97 -12.72 -7.60
CA PRO A 177 -22.30 -11.71 -8.58
C PRO A 177 -21.17 -10.67 -8.64
N ILE A 178 -20.27 -10.85 -9.60
CA ILE A 178 -19.17 -9.93 -9.87
C ILE A 178 -19.26 -9.39 -11.30
N GLU A 179 -18.72 -8.20 -11.49
CA GLU A 179 -18.48 -7.65 -12.81
C GLU A 179 -16.99 -7.67 -13.09
N VAL A 180 -16.60 -8.14 -14.27
CA VAL A 180 -15.18 -8.21 -14.64
C VAL A 180 -14.95 -7.44 -15.91
N PHE A 181 -13.89 -6.65 -15.89
CA PHE A 181 -13.38 -5.92 -17.04
C PHE A 181 -11.93 -6.29 -17.26
N LYS A 182 -11.51 -6.36 -18.52
CA LYS A 182 -10.17 -6.74 -18.92
C LYS A 182 -9.59 -5.68 -19.85
N ASP A 183 -8.30 -5.45 -19.69
CA ASP A 183 -7.46 -4.69 -20.62
C ASP A 183 -6.21 -5.54 -20.84
N GLU A 184 -5.88 -5.85 -22.09
CA GLU A 184 -4.74 -6.74 -22.41
C GLU A 184 -3.39 -6.21 -21.88
N ARG A 185 -3.26 -4.90 -21.75
CA ARG A 185 -2.06 -4.21 -21.26
C ARG A 185 -2.09 -3.99 -19.76
N ARG A 186 -3.28 -3.77 -19.17
CA ARG A 186 -3.42 -3.40 -17.76
C ARG A 186 -3.80 -4.56 -16.85
N GLY A 187 -4.43 -5.63 -17.34
CA GLY A 187 -4.83 -6.79 -16.55
C GLY A 187 -6.35 -6.94 -16.38
N PHE A 188 -6.80 -7.23 -15.16
CA PHE A 188 -8.22 -7.43 -14.83
C PHE A 188 -8.68 -6.46 -13.75
N ASN A 189 -9.90 -5.97 -13.90
CA ASN A 189 -10.57 -5.07 -12.98
C ASN A 189 -11.92 -5.69 -12.61
N ILE A 190 -12.04 -6.13 -11.35
CA ILE A 190 -13.17 -6.91 -10.87
C ILE A 190 -13.91 -6.08 -9.84
N PHE A 191 -15.23 -6.01 -9.96
CA PHE A 191 -16.08 -5.25 -9.07
C PHE A 191 -17.09 -6.17 -8.37
N GLU A 192 -17.30 -5.90 -7.09
CA GLU A 192 -18.37 -6.47 -6.28
C GLU A 192 -19.01 -5.36 -5.45
N GLY A 193 -20.17 -4.87 -5.91
CA GLY A 193 -20.76 -3.65 -5.36
C GLY A 193 -19.84 -2.44 -5.54
N ARG A 194 -19.43 -1.82 -4.42
CA ARG A 194 -18.46 -0.70 -4.38
C ARG A 194 -17.01 -1.14 -4.16
N MET A 195 -16.76 -2.44 -4.02
CA MET A 195 -15.41 -3.00 -3.90
C MET A 195 -14.83 -3.24 -5.29
N ARG A 196 -13.55 -2.91 -5.43
CA ARG A 196 -12.73 -3.16 -6.61
C ARG A 196 -11.54 -4.01 -6.26
N ILE A 197 -11.31 -5.04 -7.06
CA ILE A 197 -10.12 -5.86 -7.09
C ILE A 197 -9.44 -5.63 -8.45
N LEU A 198 -8.40 -4.80 -8.45
CA LEU A 198 -7.60 -4.52 -9.63
C LEU A 198 -6.32 -5.36 -9.61
N MET A 199 -6.20 -6.27 -10.57
CA MET A 199 -5.01 -7.07 -10.78
C MET A 199 -4.29 -6.58 -12.03
N ARG A 200 -3.10 -5.94 -11.88
CA ARG A 200 -2.30 -5.62 -13.07
C ARG A 200 -1.31 -6.71 -13.42
N MET A 201 -1.30 -7.04 -14.71
CA MET A 201 -0.43 -8.04 -15.29
C MET A 201 0.71 -7.37 -16.03
N GLN A 202 1.93 -7.85 -15.83
CA GLN A 202 3.06 -7.61 -16.72
C GLN A 202 3.55 -8.97 -17.17
N MET A 203 3.08 -9.42 -18.34
CA MET A 203 3.31 -10.78 -18.83
C MET A 203 4.79 -11.19 -18.68
N PRO A 204 5.08 -12.37 -18.08
CA PRO A 204 4.16 -13.43 -17.65
C PRO A 204 3.74 -13.37 -16.16
N ARG A 205 3.89 -12.24 -15.46
CA ARG A 205 3.72 -12.15 -13.99
C ARG A 205 2.65 -11.15 -13.58
N VAL A 206 1.93 -11.47 -12.49
CA VAL A 206 1.11 -10.46 -11.79
C VAL A 206 2.08 -9.49 -11.11
N ARG A 207 1.87 -8.19 -11.32
CA ARG A 207 2.73 -7.15 -10.75
C ARG A 207 2.16 -6.66 -9.43
N ASN A 208 0.89 -6.25 -9.44
CA ASN A 208 0.22 -5.69 -8.28
C ASN A 208 -1.24 -6.15 -8.19
N LEU A 209 -1.70 -6.37 -6.97
CA LEU A 209 -3.09 -6.52 -6.59
C LEU A 209 -3.49 -5.26 -5.82
N THR A 210 -4.61 -4.66 -6.17
CA THR A 210 -5.19 -3.54 -5.43
C THR A 210 -6.61 -3.92 -5.01
N LEU A 211 -6.88 -3.80 -3.71
CA LEU A 211 -8.22 -3.84 -3.14
C LEU A 211 -8.61 -2.40 -2.81
N GLU A 212 -9.78 -1.96 -3.24
CA GLU A 212 -10.25 -0.60 -3.00
C GLU A 212 -11.76 -0.56 -2.84
N ILE A 213 -12.23 0.21 -1.86
CA ILE A 213 -13.66 0.50 -1.71
C ILE A 213 -13.92 1.95 -2.09
N PHE A 214 -14.85 2.15 -3.02
CA PHE A 214 -15.23 3.49 -3.46
C PHE A 214 -16.13 4.17 -2.43
N PRO A 215 -15.95 5.48 -2.17
CA PRO A 215 -16.76 6.21 -1.21
C PRO A 215 -18.23 6.31 -1.65
N SER A 216 -18.50 6.31 -2.96
CA SER A 216 -19.84 6.31 -3.53
C SER A 216 -20.00 5.29 -4.67
N GLN A 217 -21.25 4.96 -5.01
CA GLN A 217 -21.54 4.13 -6.19
C GLN A 217 -21.20 4.88 -7.49
N GLU A 218 -21.38 6.20 -7.52
CA GLU A 218 -21.06 7.04 -8.67
C GLU A 218 -19.56 6.96 -9.03
N ASP A 219 -18.68 6.99 -8.02
CA ASP A 219 -17.24 6.87 -8.24
C ASP A 219 -16.86 5.48 -8.78
N CYS A 220 -17.54 4.44 -8.30
CA CYS A 220 -17.38 3.08 -8.80
C CYS A 220 -17.80 2.98 -10.28
N ASP A 221 -18.95 3.56 -10.63
CA ASP A 221 -19.48 3.51 -12.00
C ASP A 221 -18.63 4.33 -12.98
N LYS A 222 -18.05 5.46 -12.54
CA LYS A 222 -17.06 6.21 -13.33
C LYS A 222 -15.85 5.34 -13.68
N GLU A 223 -15.35 4.57 -12.72
CA GLU A 223 -14.19 3.69 -12.96
C GLU A 223 -14.55 2.52 -13.90
N LYS A 224 -15.74 1.92 -13.77
CA LYS A 224 -16.22 0.86 -14.67
C LYS A 224 -16.31 1.34 -16.13
N ASN A 225 -16.70 2.60 -16.32
CA ASN A 225 -16.86 3.21 -17.63
C ASN A 225 -15.58 3.91 -18.14
N SER A 226 -14.45 3.73 -17.45
CA SER A 226 -13.19 4.34 -17.89
C SER A 226 -12.64 3.67 -19.14
N GLU A 227 -12.03 4.46 -20.02
CA GLU A 227 -11.53 3.98 -21.31
C GLU A 227 -10.44 2.90 -21.16
N GLY A 228 -10.49 1.91 -22.05
CA GLY A 228 -9.54 0.80 -22.16
C GLY A 228 -9.98 -0.50 -21.48
N TRP A 229 -11.07 -0.47 -20.70
CA TRP A 229 -11.63 -1.65 -20.07
C TRP A 229 -12.74 -2.26 -20.91
N GLU A 230 -12.59 -3.54 -21.26
CA GLU A 230 -13.63 -4.31 -21.95
C GLU A 230 -14.34 -5.21 -20.96
N ARG A 231 -15.68 -5.15 -20.93
CA ARG A 231 -16.47 -6.02 -20.06
C ARG A 231 -16.35 -7.47 -20.52
N VAL A 232 -16.02 -8.36 -19.59
CA VAL A 232 -15.89 -9.80 -19.81
C VAL A 232 -17.14 -10.50 -19.28
N ALA A 233 -17.63 -11.49 -20.04
CA ALA A 233 -18.70 -12.35 -19.57
C ALA A 233 -18.23 -13.20 -18.39
N VAL A 234 -19.01 -13.22 -17.32
CA VAL A 234 -18.77 -14.04 -16.13
C VAL A 234 -19.86 -15.09 -16.05
N GLU A 235 -19.45 -16.35 -16.00
CA GLU A 235 -20.37 -17.47 -15.77
C GLU A 235 -20.57 -17.64 -14.26
N ILE A 236 -21.83 -17.54 -13.81
CA ILE A 236 -22.18 -17.77 -12.41
C ILE A 236 -22.52 -19.24 -12.21
N VAL A 237 -21.78 -19.94 -11.34
CA VAL A 237 -21.84 -21.41 -11.14
C VAL A 237 -22.01 -21.79 -9.68
#